data_AF-A0AAX3PJV8-F1
#
_entry.id   AF-A0AAX3PJV8-F1
#
_cell.length_a   1.000
_cell.length_b   1.000
_cell.length_c   1.000
_cell.angle_alpha   90.00
_cell.angle_beta   90.00
_cell.angle_gamma   90.00
#
_symmetry.space_group_name_H-M   'P 1'
#
loop_
_entity.id
_entity.type
_entity.pdbx_description
1 polymer ?
#
loop_
_entity_poly.entity_id
_entity_poly.type
_entity_poly.pdbx_seq_one_letter_code
_entity_poly.pdbx_strand_id
1 'polypeptide(L)'
;MKMRWIPEYNTGIDVIDDQHKRILDYINEIDEIGMATDRARIKQILDNIIDYTQSHFTFEESLQEEAGYKYRVPHKRVHDLFIKRIESYRTSFEEGHSIEKELHEVLSKWLINHIQHDDADYVGAVKLNMMGIIKENEKKKGKNWFARFFS
;
A
#
# COMPACT_ATOMS: atom_id res chain seq x y z
N MET A 1 19.88 -4.97 0.49
CA MET A 1 19.78 -6.11 1.41
C MET A 1 18.34 -6.55 1.42
N LYS A 2 18.08 -7.77 0.97
CA LYS A 2 16.76 -8.39 0.97
C LYS A 2 16.05 -8.22 2.31
N MET A 3 14.89 -7.59 2.26
CA MET A 3 13.99 -7.38 3.38
C MET A 3 13.11 -8.61 3.59
N ARG A 4 12.68 -8.81 4.84
CA ARG A 4 11.72 -9.85 5.22
C ARG A 4 10.52 -9.20 5.87
N TRP A 5 9.33 -9.70 5.53
CA TRP A 5 8.12 -9.35 6.25
C TRP A 5 8.20 -9.90 7.68
N ILE A 6 7.88 -9.07 8.66
CA ILE A 6 7.79 -9.46 10.06
C ILE A 6 6.40 -9.09 10.63
N PRO A 7 5.89 -9.79 11.65
CA PRO A 7 4.55 -9.57 12.17
C PRO A 7 4.25 -8.13 12.60
N GLU A 8 5.27 -7.38 12.99
CA GLU A 8 5.18 -5.98 13.42
C GLU A 8 4.77 -5.02 12.29
N TYR A 9 4.79 -5.45 11.03
CA TYR A 9 4.32 -4.68 9.89
C TYR A 9 2.83 -4.92 9.58
N ASN A 10 2.17 -5.87 10.27
CA ASN A 10 0.76 -6.12 10.03
C ASN A 10 -0.10 -4.99 10.61
N THR A 11 -0.89 -4.37 9.73
CA THR A 11 -2.02 -3.52 10.09
C THR A 11 -3.16 -4.34 10.69
N GLY A 12 -3.20 -5.64 10.37
CA GLY A 12 -4.28 -6.57 10.70
C GLY A 12 -5.53 -6.30 9.88
N ILE A 13 -5.38 -5.68 8.71
CA ILE A 13 -6.35 -5.68 7.62
C ILE A 13 -5.69 -6.49 6.50
N ASP A 14 -6.07 -7.76 6.35
CA ASP A 14 -5.34 -8.74 5.53
C ASP A 14 -5.04 -8.27 4.10
N VAL A 15 -6.00 -7.60 3.46
CA VAL A 15 -5.84 -7.07 2.10
C VAL A 15 -4.77 -5.97 2.01
N ILE A 16 -4.64 -5.12 3.04
CA ILE A 16 -3.58 -4.10 3.11
C ILE A 16 -2.24 -4.77 3.35
N ASP A 17 -2.19 -5.71 4.30
CA ASP A 17 -0.95 -6.44 4.63
C ASP A 17 -0.41 -7.21 3.41
N ASP A 18 -1.29 -7.78 2.58
CA ASP A 18 -0.90 -8.47 1.35
C ASP A 18 -0.43 -7.50 0.26
N GLN A 19 -1.01 -6.31 0.15
CA GLN A 19 -0.51 -5.25 -0.74
C GLN A 19 0.87 -4.76 -0.30
N HIS A 20 1.09 -4.53 0.99
CA HIS A 20 2.40 -4.13 1.51
C HIS A 20 3.46 -5.20 1.28
N LYS A 21 3.15 -6.49 1.48
CA LYS A 21 4.05 -7.60 1.14
C LYS A 21 4.41 -7.59 -0.34
N ARG A 22 3.44 -7.30 -1.22
CA ARG A 22 3.70 -7.24 -2.65
C ARG A 22 4.60 -6.07 -3.03
N ILE A 23 4.48 -4.92 -2.36
CA ILE A 23 5.42 -3.79 -2.52
C ILE A 23 6.82 -4.22 -2.05
N LEU A 24 6.91 -4.90 -0.90
CA LEU A 24 8.17 -5.44 -0.38
C LEU A 24 8.85 -6.40 -1.37
N ASP A 25 8.08 -7.25 -2.04
CA ASP A 25 8.59 -8.14 -3.08
C ASP A 25 9.25 -7.37 -4.23
N TYR A 26 8.61 -6.30 -4.72
CA TYR A 26 9.23 -5.45 -5.75
C TYR A 26 10.50 -4.77 -5.26
N ILE A 27 10.54 -4.32 -4.01
CA ILE A 27 11.76 -3.75 -3.41
C ILE A 27 12.89 -4.80 -3.40
N ASN A 28 12.56 -6.03 -3.03
CA ASN A 28 13.52 -7.14 -3.05
C ASN A 28 13.99 -7.50 -4.46
N GLU A 29 13.11 -7.42 -5.48
CA GLU A 29 13.51 -7.62 -6.88
C GLU A 29 14.57 -6.59 -7.34
N ILE A 30 14.52 -5.35 -6.83
CA ILE A 30 15.54 -4.32 -7.11
C ILE A 30 16.90 -4.72 -6.49
N ASP A 31 16.91 -5.27 -5.28
CA ASP A 31 18.14 -5.74 -4.62
C ASP A 31 18.77 -6.94 -5.35
N GLU A 32 17.92 -7.89 -5.78
CA GLU A 32 18.34 -9.15 -6.40
C GLU A 32 18.98 -8.96 -7.77
N ILE A 33 18.59 -7.92 -8.51
CA ILE A 33 19.19 -7.60 -9.81
C ILE A 33 20.65 -7.16 -9.66
N GLY A 34 21.05 -6.61 -8.51
CA GLY A 34 22.42 -6.15 -8.28
C GLY A 34 22.92 -5.19 -9.37
N MET A 35 24.25 -5.08 -9.57
CA MET A 35 24.85 -4.32 -10.67
C MET A 35 24.67 -4.99 -12.05
N ALA A 36 23.57 -5.71 -12.29
CA ALA A 36 23.31 -6.32 -13.59
C ALA A 36 23.01 -5.24 -14.64
N THR A 37 23.60 -5.42 -15.81
CA THR A 37 23.47 -4.56 -16.99
C THR A 37 22.09 -4.60 -17.67
N ASP A 38 21.10 -5.28 -17.10
CA ASP A 38 19.76 -5.41 -17.69
C ASP A 38 18.86 -4.23 -17.32
N ARG A 39 19.10 -3.11 -18.01
CA ARG A 39 18.29 -1.90 -17.91
C ARG A 39 16.82 -2.15 -18.24
N ALA A 40 16.50 -3.09 -19.15
CA ALA A 40 15.12 -3.37 -19.49
C ALA A 40 14.37 -3.96 -18.30
N ARG A 41 15.01 -4.88 -17.57
CA ARG A 41 14.44 -5.45 -16.35
C ARG A 41 14.27 -4.42 -15.23
N ILE A 42 15.27 -3.56 -15.02
CA ILE A 42 15.19 -2.47 -14.02
C ILE A 42 14.02 -1.53 -14.34
N LYS A 43 13.88 -1.13 -15.62
CA LYS A 43 12.75 -0.31 -16.06
C LYS A 43 11.41 -0.99 -15.76
N GLN A 44 11.29 -2.28 -16.09
CA GLN A 44 10.06 -3.03 -15.84
C GLN A 44 9.69 -3.05 -14.35
N ILE A 45 10.64 -3.28 -13.46
CA ILE A 45 10.37 -3.29 -12.02
C ILE A 45 10.02 -1.90 -11.51
N LEU A 46 10.71 -0.86 -11.98
CA LEU A 46 10.41 0.52 -11.64
C LEU A 46 8.99 0.91 -12.07
N ASP A 47 8.58 0.53 -13.28
CA ASP A 47 7.21 0.78 -13.74
C ASP A 47 6.19 0.00 -12.90
N ASN A 48 6.44 -1.28 -12.66
CA ASN A 48 5.55 -2.12 -11.85
C ASN A 48 5.39 -1.61 -10.41
N ILE A 49 6.46 -1.17 -9.76
CA ILE A 49 6.38 -0.70 -8.38
C ILE A 49 5.67 0.65 -8.30
N ILE A 50 5.89 1.56 -9.26
CA ILE A 50 5.18 2.84 -9.32
C ILE A 50 3.67 2.60 -9.49
N ASP A 51 3.29 1.80 -10.48
CA ASP A 51 1.88 1.51 -10.79
C ASP A 51 1.19 0.81 -9.62
N TYR A 52 1.85 -0.20 -9.03
CA TYR A 52 1.29 -0.94 -7.91
C TYR A 52 1.14 -0.06 -6.66
N THR A 53 2.14 0.77 -6.36
CA THR A 53 2.11 1.69 -5.20
C THR A 53 0.99 2.73 -5.36
N GLN A 54 0.77 3.29 -6.56
CA GLN A 54 -0.36 4.19 -6.81
C GLN A 54 -1.71 3.48 -6.61
N SER A 55 -1.84 2.24 -7.08
CA SER A 55 -3.07 1.47 -6.92
C SER A 55 -3.36 1.15 -5.45
N HIS A 56 -2.32 0.83 -4.67
CA HIS A 56 -2.39 0.61 -3.24
C HIS A 56 -2.83 1.88 -2.49
N PHE A 57 -2.20 3.02 -2.76
CA PHE A 57 -2.60 4.30 -2.15
C PHE A 57 -4.04 4.68 -2.47
N THR A 58 -4.46 4.49 -3.73
CA THR A 58 -5.86 4.73 -4.13
C THR A 58 -6.82 3.87 -3.33
N PHE A 59 -6.45 2.61 -3.09
CA PHE A 59 -7.25 1.70 -2.29
C PHE A 59 -7.35 2.15 -0.83
N GLU A 60 -6.24 2.47 -0.18
CA GLU A 60 -6.25 2.98 1.21
C GLU A 60 -7.01 4.29 1.35
N GLU A 61 -6.83 5.23 0.41
CA GLU A 61 -7.54 6.50 0.38
C GLU A 61 -9.06 6.29 0.30
N SER A 62 -9.52 5.29 -0.48
CA SER A 62 -10.93 4.93 -0.54
C SER A 62 -11.46 4.40 0.80
N LEU A 63 -10.70 3.53 1.48
CA LEU A 63 -11.04 3.03 2.81
C LEU A 63 -11.09 4.16 3.84
N GLN A 64 -10.15 5.11 3.78
CA GLN A 64 -10.11 6.27 4.65
C GLN A 64 -11.30 7.21 4.42
N GLU A 65 -11.70 7.44 3.17
CA GLU A 65 -12.90 8.22 2.83
C GLU A 65 -14.17 7.55 3.35
N GLU A 66 -14.35 6.26 3.09
CA GLU A 66 -15.51 5.48 3.56
C GLU A 66 -15.60 5.43 5.09
N ALA A 67 -14.47 5.35 5.77
CA ALA A 67 -14.40 5.38 7.23
C ALA A 67 -14.57 6.78 7.83
N GLY A 68 -14.63 7.83 7.01
CA GLY A 68 -14.69 9.22 7.47
C GLY A 68 -13.45 9.64 8.25
N TYR A 69 -12.27 9.11 7.90
CA TYR A 69 -11.04 9.39 8.61
C TYR A 69 -10.65 10.88 8.49
N LYS A 70 -10.47 11.54 9.64
CA LYS A 70 -10.26 13.00 9.73
C LYS A 70 -8.96 13.49 9.08
N TYR A 71 -7.94 12.63 9.01
CA TYR A 71 -6.61 12.99 8.49
C TYR A 71 -6.34 12.41 7.09
N ARG A 72 -7.38 12.01 6.35
CA ARG A 72 -7.21 11.48 4.99
C ARG A 72 -6.54 12.45 4.01
N VAL A 73 -6.83 13.76 4.13
CA VAL A 73 -6.23 14.79 3.26
C VAL A 73 -4.71 14.91 3.48
N PRO A 74 -4.21 15.09 4.72
CA PRO A 74 -2.76 15.08 4.94
C PRO A 74 -2.11 13.73 4.63
N HIS A 75 -2.78 12.59 4.89
CA HIS A 75 -2.25 11.27 4.54
C HIS A 75 -2.09 11.10 3.02
N LYS A 76 -3.12 11.45 2.22
CA LYS A 76 -3.01 11.51 0.75
C LYS A 76 -1.86 12.39 0.27
N ARG A 77 -1.59 13.50 0.96
CA ARG A 77 -0.45 14.37 0.61
C ARG A 77 0.90 13.67 0.82
N VAL A 78 1.02 12.79 1.82
CA VAL A 78 2.21 11.95 2.00
C VAL A 78 2.37 11.00 0.81
N HIS A 79 1.30 10.36 0.35
CA HIS A 79 1.28 9.53 -0.85
C HIS A 79 1.72 10.30 -2.10
N ASP A 80 1.10 11.45 -2.37
CA ASP A 80 1.40 12.26 -3.56
C ASP A 80 2.87 12.68 -3.61
N LEU A 81 3.45 13.04 -2.47
CA LEU A 81 4.86 13.39 -2.35
C LEU A 81 5.78 12.19 -2.58
N PHE A 82 5.39 11.00 -2.11
CA PHE A 82 6.16 9.80 -2.33
C PHE A 82 6.12 9.34 -3.79
N ILE A 83 4.95 9.35 -4.43
CA ILE A 83 4.80 9.06 -5.87
C ILE A 83 5.68 10.01 -6.70
N LYS A 84 5.64 11.31 -6.40
CA LYS A 84 6.49 12.28 -7.09
C LYS A 84 7.99 11.97 -6.92
N ARG A 85 8.39 11.50 -5.73
CA ARG A 85 9.78 11.12 -5.44
C ARG A 85 10.20 9.89 -6.25
N ILE A 86 9.40 8.83 -6.28
CA ILE A 86 9.73 7.62 -7.05
C ILE A 86 9.73 7.87 -8.56
N GLU A 87 8.85 8.75 -9.05
CA GLU A 87 8.85 9.19 -10.47
C GLU A 87 10.13 9.94 -10.84
N SER A 88 10.75 10.71 -9.92
CA SER A 88 12.05 11.33 -10.23
C SER A 88 13.16 10.31 -10.50
N TYR A 89 13.09 9.12 -9.88
CA TYR A 89 14.02 8.03 -10.19
C TYR A 89 13.77 7.44 -11.57
N ARG A 90 12.51 7.42 -12.06
CA ARG A 90 12.20 7.05 -13.44
C ARG A 90 12.87 8.02 -14.42
N THR A 91 12.76 9.33 -14.18
CA THR A 91 13.45 10.34 -15.01
C THR A 91 14.96 10.15 -14.98
N SER A 92 15.59 10.04 -13.80
CA SER A 92 17.05 9.83 -13.70
C SER A 92 17.48 8.52 -14.36
N PHE A 93 16.67 7.46 -14.25
CA PHE A 93 16.91 6.23 -14.97
C PHE A 93 16.88 6.48 -16.49
N GLU A 94 15.86 7.12 -17.04
CA GLU A 94 15.78 7.42 -18.47
C GLU A 94 16.95 8.26 -19.01
N GLU A 95 17.53 9.13 -18.17
CA GLU A 95 18.74 9.91 -18.46
C GLU A 95 20.05 9.07 -18.46
N GLY A 96 19.96 7.80 -18.09
CA GLY A 96 21.08 6.86 -18.10
C GLY A 96 21.74 6.65 -16.75
N HIS A 97 21.26 7.27 -15.67
CA HIS A 97 21.82 7.09 -14.33
C HIS A 97 21.50 5.70 -13.75
N SER A 98 22.42 5.19 -12.93
CA SER A 98 22.17 4.04 -12.04
C SER A 98 21.45 4.54 -10.80
N ILE A 99 20.32 3.92 -10.48
CA ILE A 99 19.42 4.36 -9.40
C ILE A 99 19.13 3.26 -8.38
N GLU A 100 19.55 2.03 -8.64
CA GLU A 100 19.03 0.80 -8.02
C GLU A 100 19.24 0.82 -6.51
N LYS A 101 20.47 1.19 -6.08
CA LYS A 101 20.84 1.27 -4.67
C LYS A 101 20.04 2.36 -3.94
N GLU A 102 20.00 3.56 -4.49
CA GLU A 102 19.31 4.69 -3.86
C GLU A 102 17.80 4.47 -3.84
N LEU A 103 17.24 3.98 -4.94
CA LEU A 103 15.82 3.62 -5.05
C LEU A 103 15.45 2.56 -4.01
N HIS A 104 16.24 1.48 -3.91
CA HIS A 104 16.01 0.46 -2.89
C HIS A 104 16.02 1.06 -1.48
N GLU A 105 17.03 1.86 -1.13
CA GLU A 105 17.12 2.50 0.19
C GLU A 105 15.93 3.42 0.48
N VAL A 106 15.50 4.22 -0.50
CA VAL A 106 14.36 5.13 -0.37
C VAL A 106 13.05 4.36 -0.18
N LEU A 107 12.78 3.38 -1.03
CA LEU A 107 11.56 2.56 -0.96
C LEU A 107 11.49 1.79 0.36
N SER A 108 12.59 1.12 0.73
CA SER A 108 12.68 0.32 1.96
C SER A 108 12.39 1.16 3.19
N LYS A 109 13.06 2.31 3.31
CA LYS A 109 12.89 3.19 4.46
C LYS A 109 11.49 3.79 4.51
N TRP A 110 10.97 4.19 3.36
CA TRP A 110 9.64 4.80 3.29
C TRP A 110 8.56 3.79 3.65
N LEU A 111 8.56 2.59 3.05
CA LEU A 111 7.55 1.56 3.30
C LEU A 111 7.43 1.25 4.80
N ILE A 112 8.55 0.97 5.47
CA ILE A 112 8.51 0.62 6.90
C ILE A 112 8.03 1.78 7.77
N ASN A 113 8.55 2.98 7.54
CA ASN A 113 8.14 4.15 8.32
C ASN A 113 6.66 4.49 8.10
N HIS A 114 6.19 4.37 6.86
CA HIS A 114 4.82 4.67 6.50
C HIS A 114 3.83 3.69 7.15
N ILE A 115 4.08 2.38 7.01
CA ILE A 115 3.26 1.34 7.64
C ILE A 115 3.17 1.55 9.16
N GLN A 116 4.31 1.80 9.80
CA GLN A 116 4.38 1.85 11.26
C GLN A 116 3.83 3.14 11.86
N HIS A 117 3.67 4.21 11.07
CA HIS A 117 3.30 5.52 11.59
C HIS A 117 2.06 6.06 10.91
N ASP A 118 2.08 6.21 9.59
CA ASP A 118 0.97 6.82 8.85
C ASP A 118 -0.21 5.84 8.69
N ASP A 119 0.05 4.57 8.35
CA ASP A 119 -1.02 3.59 8.14
C ASP A 119 -1.67 3.18 9.46
N ALA A 120 -0.83 2.94 10.46
CA ALA A 120 -1.27 2.59 11.82
C ALA A 120 -2.31 3.58 12.38
N ASP A 121 -2.21 4.87 12.03
CA ASP A 121 -3.12 5.91 12.51
C ASP A 121 -4.56 5.76 11.98
N TYR A 122 -4.75 5.30 10.73
CA TYR A 122 -6.08 5.18 10.13
C TYR A 122 -6.74 3.81 10.38
N VAL A 123 -5.96 2.77 10.63
CA VAL A 123 -6.42 1.37 10.77
C VAL A 123 -7.59 1.24 11.74
N GLY A 124 -7.54 1.94 12.88
CA GLY A 124 -8.61 1.89 13.88
C GLY A 124 -9.94 2.40 13.33
N ALA A 125 -9.94 3.51 12.59
CA ALA A 125 -11.15 4.07 11.98
C ALA A 125 -11.73 3.13 10.93
N VAL A 126 -10.88 2.57 10.07
CA VAL A 126 -11.29 1.62 9.02
C VAL A 126 -11.88 0.34 9.61
N LYS A 127 -11.23 -0.27 10.60
CA LYS A 127 -11.74 -1.47 11.28
C LYS A 127 -13.10 -1.24 11.92
N LEU A 128 -13.29 -0.10 12.59
CA LEU A 128 -14.58 0.26 13.18
C LEU A 128 -15.68 0.40 12.12
N ASN A 129 -15.38 1.05 10.99
CA ASN A 129 -16.31 1.16 9.87
C ASN A 129 -16.69 -0.22 9.31
N MET A 130 -15.70 -1.08 9.04
CA MET A 130 -15.92 -2.45 8.54
C MET A 130 -16.81 -3.27 9.49
N MET A 131 -16.55 -3.21 10.81
CA MET A 131 -17.38 -3.89 11.81
C MET A 131 -18.82 -3.35 11.85
N GLY A 132 -19.00 -2.05 11.65
CA GLY A 132 -20.32 -1.42 11.53
C GLY A 132 -21.12 -1.97 10.34
N ILE A 133 -20.47 -2.03 9.17
CA ILE A 133 -21.06 -2.56 7.94
C ILE A 133 -21.45 -4.04 8.10
N ILE A 134 -20.58 -4.85 8.71
CA ILE A 134 -20.86 -6.28 8.96
C ILE A 134 -22.10 -6.44 9.86
N LYS A 135 -22.15 -5.72 10.98
CA LYS A 135 -23.30 -5.78 11.91
C LYS A 135 -24.61 -5.34 11.24
N GLU A 136 -24.56 -4.31 10.40
CA GLU A 136 -25.75 -3.85 9.68
C GLU A 136 -26.23 -4.89 8.66
N ASN A 137 -25.29 -5.51 7.93
CA ASN A 137 -25.60 -6.56 6.96
C ASN A 137 -26.17 -7.82 7.61
N GLU A 138 -25.64 -8.24 8.76
CA GLU A 138 -26.19 -9.35 9.54
C GLU A 138 -27.60 -9.04 10.03
N LYS A 139 -27.85 -7.82 10.53
CA LYS A 139 -29.18 -7.38 10.96
C LYS A 139 -30.19 -7.37 9.80
N LYS A 140 -29.77 -6.91 8.61
CA LYS A 140 -30.61 -6.93 7.39
C LYS A 140 -30.90 -8.37 6.94
N LYS A 141 -29.90 -9.25 6.93
CA LYS A 141 -30.07 -10.69 6.59
C LYS A 141 -31.03 -11.37 7.56
N GLY A 142 -30.88 -11.16 8.86
CA GLY A 142 -31.78 -11.70 9.88
C GLY A 142 -33.22 -11.23 9.66
N LYS A 143 -33.44 -9.91 9.50
CA LYS A 143 -34.78 -9.36 9.20
C LYS A 143 -35.40 -9.95 7.92
N ASN A 144 -34.63 -10.06 6.84
CA ASN A 144 -35.11 -10.65 5.58
C ASN A 144 -35.44 -12.14 5.73
N TRP A 145 -34.64 -12.89 6.50
CA TRP A 145 -34.92 -14.29 6.79
C TRP A 145 -36.24 -14.46 7.57
N PHE A 146 -36.44 -13.69 8.64
CA PHE A 146 -37.70 -13.69 9.38
C PHE A 146 -38.89 -13.30 8.49
N ALA A 147 -38.76 -12.24 7.68
CA ALA A 147 -39.82 -11.81 6.78
C ALA A 147 -40.23 -12.90 5.76
N ARG A 148 -39.28 -13.71 5.27
CA ARG A 148 -39.55 -14.82 4.34
C ARG A 148 -40.20 -16.04 5.00
N PHE A 149 -40.00 -16.24 6.31
CA PHE A 149 -40.54 -17.39 7.05
C PHE A 149 -41.95 -17.15 7.59
N PHE A 150 -42.33 -15.89 7.81
CA PHE A 150 -43.64 -15.49 8.33
C PHE A 150 -44.52 -14.81 7.26
N SER A 151 -44.15 -14.93 5.99
CA SER A 151 -44.89 -14.48 4.79
C SER A 151 -45.55 -15.64 4.08
#